data_AF-A0A398B1Q4-F1
#
_entry.id   AF-A0A398B1Q4-F1
#
_cell.length_a   1.000
_cell.length_b   1.000
_cell.length_c   1.000
_cell.angle_alpha   90.00
_cell.angle_beta   90.00
_cell.angle_gamma   90.00
#
_symmetry.space_group_name_H-M   'P 1'
#
loop_
_entity.id
_entity.type
_entity.pdbx_description
1 polymer ?
#
loop_
_entity_poly.entity_id
_entity_poly.type
_entity_poly.pdbx_seq_one_letter_code
_entity_poly.pdbx_strand_id
1 'polypeptide(L)'
;MLFHYHFWTPYVEETERFYRENGFRVSLRVGRHEGEFKEFNPPLTWDDFHDQNILFRIIEVRKGAVNITFGYGKKITFDHVGFLVTEDRLKEICSRAETMEWGINFGERRTFINTPYGFKIELQTHGDVIDSIQSDETMANLKIATKKDGLARDLALLFNHPVGEVIAVPGGDTMIEEAVIKSFLSPGSSDPNGVKIFSS
;
A
#
# COMPACT_ATOMS: atom_id res chain seq x y z
N MET A 1 -5.47 -2.06 11.86
CA MET A 1 -5.29 -0.67 11.41
C MET A 1 -4.88 -0.69 9.95
N LEU A 2 -5.58 0.05 9.09
CA LEU A 2 -5.13 0.32 7.73
C LEU A 2 -3.85 1.17 7.77
N PHE A 3 -2.79 0.74 7.09
CA PHE A 3 -1.50 1.45 7.13
C PHE A 3 -0.81 1.57 5.77
N HIS A 4 -1.28 0.81 4.77
CA HIS A 4 -0.50 0.56 3.57
C HIS A 4 -1.34 0.45 2.30
N TYR A 5 -0.78 0.92 1.19
CA TYR A 5 -1.18 0.51 -0.16
C TYR A 5 0.00 0.42 -1.12
N HIS A 6 -0.17 -0.39 -2.16
CA HIS A 6 0.87 -0.71 -3.14
C HIS A 6 0.43 -0.46 -4.58
N PHE A 7 1.30 0.20 -5.35
CA PHE A 7 1.16 0.38 -6.80
C PHE A 7 2.30 -0.21 -7.64
N TRP A 8 1.97 -0.88 -8.73
CA TRP A 8 2.88 -1.00 -9.86
C TRP A 8 2.73 0.22 -10.74
N THR A 9 3.82 0.91 -11.10
CA THR A 9 3.75 2.18 -11.83
C THR A 9 4.97 2.40 -12.72
N PRO A 10 4.83 3.07 -13.88
CA PRO A 10 5.98 3.54 -14.65
C PRO A 10 6.65 4.77 -14.02
N TYR A 11 5.98 5.44 -13.08
CA TYR A 11 6.39 6.73 -12.50
C TYR A 11 7.10 6.58 -11.15
N VAL A 12 8.04 5.63 -11.04
CA VAL A 12 8.63 5.25 -9.74
C VAL A 12 9.39 6.41 -9.08
N GLU A 13 10.17 7.17 -9.84
CA GLU A 13 10.94 8.30 -9.31
C GLU A 13 10.01 9.45 -8.92
N GLU A 14 9.06 9.79 -9.79
CA GLU A 14 8.08 10.85 -9.53
C GLU A 14 7.23 10.53 -8.32
N THR A 15 6.84 9.26 -8.14
CA THR A 15 6.05 8.81 -6.99
C THR A 15 6.85 8.99 -5.70
N GLU A 16 8.12 8.57 -5.71
CA GLU A 16 8.99 8.77 -4.54
C GLU A 16 9.16 10.26 -4.22
N ARG A 17 9.49 11.08 -5.22
CA ARG A 17 9.66 12.53 -5.07
C ARG A 17 8.41 13.17 -4.47
N PHE A 18 7.22 12.84 -4.99
CA PHE A 18 5.94 13.34 -4.48
C PHE A 18 5.75 13.05 -2.98
N TYR A 19 5.96 11.81 -2.54
CA TYR A 19 5.78 11.48 -1.12
C TYR A 19 6.88 12.11 -0.25
N ARG A 20 8.12 12.19 -0.74
CA ARG A 20 9.22 12.86 -0.02
C ARG A 20 8.95 14.34 0.20
N GLU A 21 8.45 15.04 -0.81
CA GLU A 21 8.03 16.45 -0.71
C GLU A 21 6.88 16.63 0.30
N ASN A 22 6.11 15.58 0.56
CA ASN A 22 5.05 15.54 1.57
C ASN A 22 5.51 14.99 2.95
N GLY A 23 6.82 14.94 3.17
CA GLY A 23 7.42 14.61 4.46
C GLY A 23 7.58 13.12 4.73
N PHE A 24 7.46 12.26 3.71
CA PHE A 24 7.82 10.85 3.85
C PHE A 24 9.34 10.67 3.72
N ARG A 25 9.88 9.71 4.45
CA ARG A 25 11.25 9.24 4.27
C ARG A 25 11.26 7.97 3.43
N VAL A 26 12.31 7.76 2.65
CA VAL A 26 12.53 6.48 1.97
C VAL A 26 13.05 5.48 3.00
N SER A 27 12.37 4.36 3.16
CA SER A 27 12.79 3.26 4.03
C SER A 27 13.47 2.14 3.26
N LEU A 28 13.09 1.92 2.00
CA LEU A 28 13.64 0.86 1.17
C LEU A 28 13.61 1.25 -0.32
N ARG A 29 14.66 0.87 -1.06
CA ARG A 29 14.67 0.74 -2.51
C ARG A 29 15.39 -0.57 -2.85
N VAL A 30 14.71 -1.48 -3.53
CA VAL A 30 15.33 -2.68 -4.10
C VAL A 30 15.09 -2.69 -5.59
N GLY A 31 16.18 -2.74 -6.33
CA GLY A 31 16.17 -2.72 -7.79
C GLY A 31 17.03 -3.82 -8.38
N ARG A 32 16.73 -4.20 -9.61
CA ARG A 32 17.56 -5.14 -10.37
C ARG A 32 18.64 -4.38 -11.12
N HIS A 33 19.90 -4.69 -10.86
CA HIS A 33 21.07 -4.15 -11.53
C HIS A 33 21.97 -5.30 -11.97
N GLU A 34 22.36 -5.33 -13.26
CA GLU A 34 23.20 -6.40 -13.85
C GLU A 34 22.70 -7.83 -13.57
N GLY A 35 21.38 -8.00 -13.52
CA GLY A 35 20.75 -9.30 -13.30
C GLY A 35 20.46 -9.65 -11.85
N GLU A 36 21.05 -8.93 -10.88
CA GLU A 36 20.92 -9.18 -9.43
C GLU A 36 20.05 -8.13 -8.74
N PHE A 37 19.40 -8.51 -7.64
CA PHE A 37 18.70 -7.55 -6.78
C PHE A 37 19.65 -6.93 -5.77
N LYS A 38 19.66 -5.60 -5.72
CA LYS A 38 20.49 -4.79 -4.81
C LYS A 38 19.64 -3.72 -4.15
N GLU A 39 20.09 -3.29 -2.97
CA GLU A 39 19.49 -2.17 -2.24
C GLU A 39 20.11 -0.84 -2.67
N PHE A 40 19.27 0.19 -2.81
CA PHE A 40 19.66 1.56 -3.19
C PHE A 40 19.08 2.57 -2.18
N ASN A 41 19.17 2.20 -0.90
CA ASN A 41 18.61 2.95 0.22
C ASN A 41 19.37 4.27 0.46
N PRO A 42 18.75 5.26 1.14
CA PRO A 42 19.48 6.42 1.65
C PRO A 42 20.76 6.04 2.40
N PRO A 43 21.86 6.80 2.26
CA PRO A 43 21.92 8.17 1.73
C PRO A 43 21.96 8.28 0.20
N LEU A 44 21.89 7.18 -0.55
CA LEU A 44 21.83 7.21 -2.02
C LEU A 44 20.58 7.97 -2.51
N THR A 45 20.77 8.70 -3.59
CA THR A 45 19.78 9.51 -4.31
C THR A 45 19.65 9.00 -5.74
N TRP A 46 18.61 9.43 -6.46
CA TRP A 46 18.41 9.05 -7.86
C TRP A 46 19.63 9.41 -8.74
N ASP A 47 20.28 10.54 -8.48
CA ASP A 47 21.48 10.98 -9.21
C ASP A 47 22.65 9.99 -9.08
N ASP A 48 22.76 9.24 -7.99
CA ASP A 48 23.85 8.27 -7.76
C ASP A 48 23.74 7.04 -8.67
N PHE A 49 22.55 6.77 -9.23
CA PHE A 49 22.28 5.54 -9.95
C PHE A 49 21.37 5.69 -11.18
N HIS A 50 21.08 6.93 -11.60
CA HIS A 50 20.24 7.24 -12.76
C HIS A 50 20.74 6.55 -14.04
N ASP A 51 22.06 6.48 -14.23
CA ASP A 51 22.68 5.90 -15.44
C ASP A 51 22.82 4.36 -15.40
N GLN A 52 22.41 3.71 -14.29
CA GLN A 52 22.59 2.27 -14.07
C GLN A 52 21.45 1.40 -14.64
N ASN A 53 20.47 2.00 -15.32
CA ASN A 53 19.29 1.30 -15.89
C ASN A 53 18.59 0.36 -14.89
N ILE A 54 18.43 0.82 -13.64
CA ILE A 54 17.87 0.01 -12.57
C ILE A 54 16.36 -0.11 -12.75
N LEU A 55 15.88 -1.36 -12.75
CA LEU A 55 14.45 -1.63 -12.66
C LEU A 55 14.08 -1.86 -11.20
N PHE A 56 13.50 -0.84 -10.56
CA PHE A 56 13.07 -0.90 -9.17
C PHE A 56 11.89 -1.86 -9.01
N ARG A 57 12.08 -2.91 -8.22
CA ARG A 57 11.03 -3.88 -7.90
C ARG A 57 10.17 -3.40 -6.75
N ILE A 58 10.76 -2.69 -5.80
CA ILE A 58 10.08 -2.17 -4.64
C ILE A 58 10.79 -0.92 -4.15
N ILE A 59 10.02 0.12 -3.91
CA ILE A 59 10.40 1.34 -3.19
C ILE A 59 9.35 1.51 -2.11
N GLU A 60 9.80 1.81 -0.91
CA GLU A 60 8.96 2.00 0.26
C GLU A 60 9.26 3.37 0.86
N VAL A 61 8.20 4.13 1.10
CA VAL A 61 8.26 5.44 1.77
C VAL A 61 7.35 5.42 2.97
N ARG A 62 7.83 5.97 4.09
CA ARG A 62 7.13 5.97 5.38
C ARG A 62 6.97 7.36 5.95
N LYS A 63 5.87 7.55 6.66
CA LYS A 63 5.64 8.70 7.53
C LYS A 63 4.77 8.25 8.69
N GLY A 64 5.36 8.14 9.88
CA GLY A 64 4.63 7.73 11.06
C GLY A 64 4.05 6.32 10.94
N ALA A 65 2.73 6.19 11.03
CA ALA A 65 2.01 4.93 10.86
C ALA A 65 1.59 4.63 9.41
N VAL A 66 2.09 5.39 8.42
CA VAL A 66 1.76 5.21 7.00
C VAL A 66 2.96 4.69 6.22
N ASN A 67 2.71 3.70 5.38
CA ASN A 67 3.69 3.11 4.48
C ASN A 67 3.10 3.07 3.06
N ILE A 68 3.76 3.71 2.09
CA ILE A 68 3.39 3.62 0.68
C ILE A 68 4.48 2.84 -0.05
N THR A 69 4.07 1.82 -0.80
CA THR A 69 4.99 0.99 -1.59
C THR A 69 4.65 1.13 -3.06
N PHE A 70 5.68 1.18 -3.88
CA PHE A 70 5.49 1.11 -5.32
C PHE A 70 6.68 0.44 -5.97
N GLY A 71 6.45 -0.16 -7.14
CA GLY A 71 7.48 -0.79 -7.94
C GLY A 71 7.23 -0.57 -9.43
N TYR A 72 8.24 -0.81 -10.25
CA TYR A 72 8.12 -0.60 -11.67
C TYR A 72 7.06 -1.53 -12.29
N GLY A 73 6.13 -0.92 -13.01
CA GLY A 73 5.14 -1.58 -13.84
C GLY A 73 4.97 -0.82 -15.16
N LYS A 74 4.65 -1.53 -16.25
CA LYS A 74 4.41 -0.89 -17.56
C LYS A 74 3.16 0.00 -17.58
N LYS A 75 2.27 -0.16 -16.60
CA LYS A 75 1.02 0.58 -16.42
C LYS A 75 0.80 0.77 -14.93
N ILE A 76 0.04 1.80 -14.56
CA ILE A 76 -0.45 1.97 -13.20
C ILE A 76 -1.41 0.82 -12.90
N THR A 77 -1.09 0.03 -11.88
CA THR A 77 -1.92 -1.09 -11.40
C THR A 77 -1.92 -1.08 -9.89
N PHE A 78 -3.12 -1.00 -9.30
CA PHE A 78 -3.32 -1.19 -7.87
C PHE A 78 -3.09 -2.66 -7.49
N ASP A 79 -2.18 -2.95 -6.55
CA ASP A 79 -1.83 -4.33 -6.18
C ASP A 79 -2.53 -4.78 -4.89
N HIS A 80 -2.38 -4.03 -3.80
CA HIS A 80 -2.96 -4.38 -2.50
C HIS A 80 -3.06 -3.20 -1.53
N VAL A 81 -3.92 -3.38 -0.51
CA VAL A 81 -3.89 -2.61 0.74
C VAL A 81 -3.37 -3.48 1.87
N GLY A 82 -2.74 -2.88 2.88
CA GLY A 82 -2.22 -3.59 4.05
C GLY A 82 -2.83 -3.16 5.37
N PHE A 83 -3.09 -4.14 6.22
CA PHE A 83 -3.57 -3.98 7.58
C PHE A 83 -2.57 -4.53 8.59
N LEU A 84 -2.23 -3.72 9.58
CA LEU A 84 -1.49 -4.17 10.75
C LEU A 84 -2.50 -4.76 11.75
N VAL A 85 -2.30 -6.02 12.11
CA VAL A 85 -3.18 -6.84 12.95
C VAL A 85 -2.37 -7.62 13.99
N THR A 86 -3.01 -8.05 15.07
CA THR A 86 -2.37 -8.99 16.00
C THR A 86 -2.33 -10.40 15.41
N GLU A 87 -1.50 -11.28 15.95
CA GLU A 87 -1.42 -12.68 15.50
C GLU A 87 -2.75 -13.43 15.62
N ASP A 88 -3.52 -13.19 16.70
CA ASP A 88 -4.82 -13.82 16.88
C ASP A 88 -5.81 -13.34 15.82
N ARG A 89 -5.78 -12.03 15.52
CA ARG A 89 -6.60 -11.45 14.44
C ARG A 89 -6.20 -11.96 13.07
N LEU A 90 -4.91 -12.16 12.82
CA LEU A 90 -4.43 -12.80 11.60
C LEU A 90 -5.07 -14.18 11.41
N LYS A 91 -5.00 -15.05 12.42
CA LYS A 91 -5.59 -16.41 12.38
C LYS A 91 -7.09 -16.38 12.11
N GLU A 92 -7.80 -15.51 12.82
CA GLU A 92 -9.24 -15.32 12.65
C GLU A 92 -9.64 -14.84 11.25
N ILE A 93 -8.90 -13.87 10.70
CA ILE A 93 -9.16 -13.33 9.37
C ILE A 93 -8.88 -14.40 8.31
N CYS A 94 -7.77 -15.14 8.44
CA CYS A 94 -7.44 -16.24 7.53
C CYS A 94 -8.53 -17.34 7.54
N SER A 95 -9.00 -17.76 8.72
CA SER A 95 -10.07 -18.76 8.81
C SER A 95 -11.37 -18.30 8.13
N ARG A 96 -11.70 -17.00 8.22
CA ARG A 96 -12.84 -16.42 7.50
C ARG A 96 -12.61 -16.36 6.00
N ALA A 97 -11.41 -15.98 5.56
CA ALA A 97 -11.06 -16.02 4.13
C ALA A 97 -11.20 -17.43 3.54
N GLU A 98 -10.80 -18.47 4.27
CA GLU A 98 -11.03 -19.88 3.86
C GLU A 98 -12.52 -20.19 3.73
N THR A 99 -13.34 -19.76 4.70
CA THR A 99 -14.81 -19.93 4.66
C THR A 99 -15.45 -19.19 3.48
N MET A 100 -14.84 -18.08 3.05
CA MET A 100 -15.24 -17.29 1.89
C MET A 100 -14.67 -17.82 0.57
N GLU A 101 -13.90 -18.92 0.60
CA GLU A 101 -13.17 -19.50 -0.54
C GLU A 101 -12.16 -18.53 -1.19
N TRP A 102 -11.61 -17.61 -0.40
CA TRP A 102 -10.59 -16.67 -0.86
C TRP A 102 -9.20 -17.30 -0.70
N GLY A 103 -8.38 -17.21 -1.75
CA GLY A 103 -7.04 -17.80 -1.75
C GLY A 103 -6.09 -17.06 -0.81
N ILE A 104 -5.42 -17.79 0.07
CA ILE A 104 -4.47 -17.26 1.06
C ILE A 104 -3.04 -17.68 0.70
N ASN A 105 -2.12 -16.73 0.77
CA ASN A 105 -0.69 -16.96 0.60
C ASN A 105 0.04 -16.58 1.89
N PHE A 106 0.51 -17.59 2.61
CA PHE A 106 1.29 -17.44 3.83
C PHE A 106 2.76 -17.19 3.48
N GLY A 107 3.23 -15.98 3.75
CA GLY A 107 4.67 -15.66 3.74
C GLY A 107 5.25 -15.68 5.15
N GLU A 108 6.57 -15.71 5.24
CA GLU A 108 7.28 -15.72 6.54
C GLU A 108 6.99 -14.48 7.38
N ARG A 109 6.87 -13.32 6.73
CA ARG A 109 6.67 -12.04 7.43
C ARG A 109 5.24 -11.52 7.36
N ARG A 110 4.52 -11.83 6.28
CA ARG A 110 3.22 -11.26 5.92
C ARG A 110 2.35 -12.27 5.19
N THR A 111 1.03 -12.10 5.31
CA THR A 111 0.05 -12.96 4.63
C THR A 111 -0.73 -12.14 3.61
N PHE A 112 -0.93 -12.70 2.42
CA PHE A 112 -1.80 -12.11 1.39
C PHE A 112 -3.10 -12.89 1.23
N ILE A 113 -4.21 -12.18 1.06
CA ILE A 113 -5.51 -12.74 0.72
C ILE A 113 -5.92 -12.19 -0.66
N ASN A 114 -6.18 -13.09 -1.60
CA ASN A 114 -6.67 -12.73 -2.93
C ASN A 114 -8.15 -12.37 -2.84
N THR A 115 -8.51 -11.17 -3.29
CA THR A 115 -9.91 -10.73 -3.30
C THR A 115 -10.53 -10.90 -4.68
N PRO A 116 -11.87 -11.05 -4.79
CA PRO A 116 -12.56 -11.06 -6.07
C PRO A 116 -12.66 -9.66 -6.72
N TYR A 117 -12.04 -8.64 -6.13
CA TYR A 117 -12.10 -7.25 -6.59
C TYR A 117 -10.88 -6.84 -7.42
N GLY A 118 -9.91 -7.72 -7.64
CA GLY A 118 -8.74 -7.44 -8.48
C GLY A 118 -7.56 -6.80 -7.74
N PHE A 119 -7.60 -6.78 -6.41
CA PHE A 119 -6.46 -6.43 -5.55
C PHE A 119 -6.34 -7.46 -4.41
N LYS A 120 -5.24 -7.45 -3.64
CA LYS A 120 -5.06 -8.32 -2.47
C LYS A 120 -5.20 -7.54 -1.16
N ILE A 121 -5.45 -8.26 -0.09
CA ILE A 121 -5.30 -7.74 1.28
C ILE A 121 -4.00 -8.29 1.84
N GLU A 122 -3.10 -7.41 2.26
CA GLU A 122 -1.93 -7.76 3.05
C GLU A 122 -2.27 -7.68 4.54
N LEU A 123 -1.90 -8.72 5.29
CA LEU A 123 -1.99 -8.76 6.74
C LEU A 123 -0.58 -8.84 7.30
N GLN A 124 -0.26 -7.89 8.19
CA GLN A 124 1.03 -7.76 8.83
C GLN A 124 0.90 -7.79 10.34
N THR A 125 1.81 -8.47 11.03
CA THR A 125 1.86 -8.52 12.51
C THR A 125 3.07 -7.78 13.07
N HIS A 126 4.09 -7.57 12.26
CA HIS A 126 5.33 -6.93 12.67
C HIS A 126 5.20 -5.40 12.64
N GLY A 127 5.44 -4.75 13.77
CA GLY A 127 5.34 -3.28 13.89
C GLY A 127 6.46 -2.50 13.19
N ASP A 128 7.53 -3.18 12.76
CA ASP A 128 8.68 -2.58 12.07
C ASP A 128 8.41 -2.17 10.61
N VAL A 129 7.17 -2.35 10.12
CA VAL A 129 6.72 -1.88 8.80
C VAL A 129 6.26 -0.43 8.77
N ILE A 130 6.15 0.20 9.94
CA ILE A 130 5.85 1.61 10.15
C ILE A 130 6.94 2.25 11.01
N ASP A 131 6.96 3.58 11.09
CA ASP A 131 7.91 4.30 11.93
C ASP A 131 7.47 4.29 13.40
N SER A 132 6.18 4.47 13.65
CA SER A 132 5.61 4.43 15.00
C SER A 132 4.11 4.16 14.94
N ILE A 133 3.63 3.27 15.80
CA ILE A 133 2.19 3.01 15.98
C ILE A 133 1.47 4.13 16.77
N GLN A 134 2.24 4.96 17.49
CA GLN A 134 1.73 6.06 18.33
C GLN A 134 1.81 7.42 17.63
N SER A 135 2.16 7.44 16.35
CA SER A 135 2.28 8.67 15.57
C SER A 135 0.89 9.21 15.18
N ASP A 136 0.79 10.53 15.07
CA ASP A 136 -0.42 11.21 14.60
C ASP A 136 -0.62 11.01 13.09
N GLU A 137 0.46 10.82 12.33
CA GLU A 137 0.46 10.51 10.90
C GLU A 137 -0.07 9.09 10.65
N THR A 138 -1.36 9.00 10.38
CA THR A 138 -2.11 7.76 10.16
C THR A 138 -2.92 7.84 8.87
N MET A 139 -3.23 6.68 8.29
CA MET A 139 -4.13 6.58 7.14
C MET A 139 -5.57 6.45 7.66
N ALA A 140 -6.36 7.51 7.51
CA ALA A 140 -7.71 7.56 8.04
C ALA A 140 -8.70 6.78 7.16
N ASN A 141 -8.58 6.91 5.83
CA ASN A 141 -9.36 6.13 4.90
C ASN A 141 -8.74 6.04 3.50
N LEU A 142 -9.23 5.06 2.74
CA LEU A 142 -9.05 4.91 1.30
C LEU A 142 -10.41 4.80 0.63
N LYS A 143 -10.63 5.60 -0.42
CA LYS A 143 -11.73 5.40 -1.36
C LYS A 143 -11.26 4.53 -2.50
N ILE A 144 -11.86 3.35 -2.65
CA ILE A 144 -11.49 2.35 -3.64
C ILE A 144 -12.65 2.18 -4.62
N ALA A 145 -12.39 2.53 -5.87
CA ALA A 145 -13.25 2.18 -6.99
C ALA A 145 -13.14 0.68 -7.27
N THR A 146 -14.27 0.00 -7.47
CA THR A 146 -14.30 -1.41 -7.87
C THR A 146 -15.31 -1.66 -8.99
N LYS A 147 -14.96 -2.56 -9.92
CA LYS A 147 -15.88 -3.07 -10.95
C LYS A 147 -17.04 -3.88 -10.37
N LYS A 148 -16.75 -4.61 -9.29
CA LYS A 148 -17.67 -5.51 -8.62
C LYS A 148 -18.15 -4.86 -7.32
N ASP A 149 -19.45 -4.89 -7.10
CA ASP A 149 -20.06 -4.40 -5.86
C ASP A 149 -19.81 -5.34 -4.67
N GLY A 150 -20.03 -4.81 -3.47
CA GLY A 150 -20.04 -5.61 -2.23
C GLY A 150 -18.74 -5.58 -1.44
N LEU A 151 -17.70 -4.85 -1.87
CA LEU A 151 -16.41 -4.80 -1.18
C LEU A 151 -16.56 -4.50 0.32
N ALA A 152 -17.32 -3.47 0.68
CA ALA A 152 -17.51 -3.09 2.09
C ALA A 152 -18.18 -4.21 2.93
N ARG A 153 -19.17 -4.91 2.36
CA ARG A 153 -19.84 -6.03 3.03
C ARG A 153 -18.89 -7.21 3.20
N ASP A 154 -18.15 -7.56 2.15
CA ASP A 154 -17.28 -8.72 2.16
C ASP A 154 -16.06 -8.47 3.07
N LEU A 155 -15.55 -7.24 3.14
CA LEU A 155 -14.58 -6.82 4.18
C LEU A 155 -15.17 -6.93 5.58
N ALA A 156 -16.43 -6.53 5.79
CA ALA A 156 -17.06 -6.65 7.09
C ALA A 156 -17.20 -8.10 7.55
N LEU A 157 -17.48 -9.03 6.61
CA LEU A 157 -17.49 -10.47 6.88
C LEU A 157 -16.08 -10.99 7.20
N LEU A 158 -15.09 -10.62 6.37
CA LEU A 158 -13.70 -11.04 6.53
C LEU A 158 -13.10 -10.60 7.87
N PHE A 159 -13.34 -9.35 8.25
CA PHE A 159 -12.83 -8.78 9.50
C PHE A 159 -13.80 -9.00 10.68
N ASN A 160 -15.01 -9.51 10.46
CA ASN A 160 -16.05 -9.66 11.47
C ASN A 160 -16.41 -8.34 12.20
N HIS A 161 -16.29 -7.23 11.49
CA HIS A 161 -16.75 -5.89 11.87
C HIS A 161 -16.64 -4.97 10.65
N PRO A 162 -17.43 -3.89 10.56
CA PRO A 162 -17.27 -2.90 9.50
C PRO A 162 -15.85 -2.32 9.45
N VAL A 163 -15.23 -2.33 8.28
CA VAL A 163 -13.91 -1.71 8.03
C VAL A 163 -14.13 -0.29 7.52
N GLY A 164 -14.32 0.66 8.44
CA GLY A 164 -14.67 2.04 8.13
C GLY A 164 -13.57 2.81 7.39
N GLU A 165 -12.33 2.32 7.44
CA GLU A 165 -11.18 2.90 6.73
C GLU A 165 -11.22 2.62 5.22
N VAL A 166 -12.08 1.73 4.72
CA VAL A 166 -12.21 1.43 3.28
C VAL A 166 -13.60 1.80 2.78
N ILE A 167 -13.66 2.80 1.91
CA ILE A 167 -14.88 3.30 1.28
C ILE A 167 -14.93 2.75 -0.14
N ALA A 168 -15.83 1.80 -0.40
CA ALA A 168 -16.03 1.24 -1.73
C ALA A 168 -16.97 2.12 -2.57
N VAL A 169 -16.57 2.41 -3.81
CA VAL A 169 -17.41 3.11 -4.79
C VAL A 169 -17.44 2.33 -6.12
N PRO A 170 -18.55 2.38 -6.88
CA PRO A 170 -18.59 1.78 -8.21
C PRO A 170 -17.62 2.49 -9.16
N GLY A 171 -16.87 1.74 -9.97
CA GLY A 171 -15.94 2.32 -10.93
C GLY A 171 -15.59 1.41 -12.11
N GLY A 172 -15.00 2.03 -13.14
CA GLY A 172 -14.64 1.35 -14.39
C GLY A 172 -13.45 0.41 -14.25
N ASP A 173 -12.52 0.70 -13.34
CA ASP A 173 -11.36 -0.13 -12.98
C ASP A 173 -11.18 -0.17 -11.46
N THR A 174 -10.53 -1.23 -10.97
CA THR A 174 -10.23 -1.36 -9.54
C THR A 174 -9.01 -0.51 -9.21
N MET A 175 -9.21 0.57 -8.46
CA MET A 175 -8.20 1.59 -8.22
C MET A 175 -8.48 2.35 -6.92
N ILE A 176 -7.45 2.88 -6.26
CA ILE A 176 -7.63 3.87 -5.20
C ILE A 176 -7.87 5.24 -5.87
N GLU A 177 -9.00 5.88 -5.56
CA GLU A 177 -9.31 7.23 -6.06
C GLU A 177 -8.82 8.30 -5.08
N GLU A 178 -8.98 8.04 -3.79
CA GLU A 178 -8.65 9.00 -2.73
C GLU A 178 -8.00 8.30 -1.54
N ALA A 179 -7.07 9.00 -0.90
CA ALA A 179 -6.52 8.62 0.40
C ALA A 179 -6.60 9.81 1.35
N VAL A 180 -7.04 9.58 2.59
CA VAL A 180 -6.96 10.58 3.66
C VAL A 180 -5.84 10.20 4.59
N ILE A 181 -4.78 11.02 4.61
CA ILE A 181 -3.59 10.82 5.44
C ILE A 181 -3.47 12.01 6.39
N LYS A 182 -3.44 11.74 7.71
CA LYS A 182 -3.29 12.79 8.71
C LYS A 182 -1.95 13.51 8.56
N SER A 183 -1.97 14.82 8.73
CA SER A 183 -0.80 15.70 8.62
C SER A 183 -0.08 15.58 7.26
N PHE A 184 -0.83 15.39 6.18
CA PHE A 184 -0.28 15.45 4.82
C PHE A 184 -0.04 16.92 4.41
N LEU A 185 1.14 17.23 3.87
CA LEU A 185 1.57 18.62 3.71
C LEU A 185 0.85 19.36 2.57
N SER A 186 0.49 18.65 1.49
CA SER A 186 -0.13 19.23 0.30
C SER A 186 -1.52 18.62 0.03
N PRO A 187 -2.54 18.89 0.88
CA PRO A 187 -3.86 18.28 0.73
C PRO A 187 -4.55 18.73 -0.58
N GLY A 188 -5.27 17.79 -1.19
CA GLY A 188 -5.98 17.97 -2.47
C GLY A 188 -5.11 17.71 -3.70
N SER A 189 -3.81 17.44 -3.54
CA SER A 189 -2.92 17.05 -4.64
C SER A 189 -3.14 15.59 -5.05
N SER A 190 -2.80 15.27 -6.30
CA SER A 190 -2.80 13.90 -6.80
C SER A 190 -1.38 13.37 -6.90
N ASP A 191 -1.17 12.14 -6.44
CA ASP A 191 0.07 11.44 -6.68
C ASP A 191 0.22 11.07 -8.18
N PRO A 192 1.41 10.67 -8.64
CA PRO A 192 1.64 10.29 -10.04
C PRO A 192 0.84 9.07 -10.51
N ASN A 193 0.21 8.33 -9.59
CA ASN A 193 -0.64 7.19 -9.88
C ASN A 193 -2.13 7.59 -9.98
N GLY A 194 -2.45 8.88 -9.78
CA GLY A 194 -3.80 9.43 -9.86
C GLY A 194 -4.58 9.41 -8.55
N VAL A 195 -3.96 9.01 -7.44
CA VAL A 195 -4.63 9.00 -6.12
C VAL A 195 -4.69 10.41 -5.58
N LYS A 196 -5.88 10.93 -5.31
CA LYS A 196 -6.05 12.24 -4.67
C LYS A 196 -5.85 12.13 -3.17
N ILE A 197 -4.88 12.85 -2.64
CA ILE A 197 -4.51 12.79 -1.21
C ILE A 197 -5.13 13.97 -0.46
N PHE A 198 -5.89 13.70 0.58
CA PHE A 198 -6.44 14.69 1.50
C PHE A 198 -5.79 14.57 2.87
N SER A 199 -5.88 15.64 3.67
CA SER A 199 -5.48 15.62 5.07
C SER A 199 -6.71 15.76 5.96
N SER A 200 -6.70 15.07 7.09
CA SER A 200 -7.67 15.22 8.20
C SER A 200 -6.97 15.64 9.48
#